data_AF-A0A7H8HFH7-F1
#
_entry.id   AF-A0A7H8HFH7-F1
#
_cell.length_a   1.000
_cell.length_b   1.000
_cell.length_c   1.000
_cell.angle_alpha   90.00
_cell.angle_beta   90.00
_cell.angle_gamma   90.00
#
_symmetry.space_group_name_H-M   'P 1'
#
loop_
_entity.id
_entity.type
_entity.pdbx_description
1 polymer ?
#
loop_
_entity_poly.entity_id
_entity_poly.type
_entity_poly.pdbx_seq_one_letter_code
_entity_poly.pdbx_strand_id
1 'polypeptide(L)'
;MYHREMIAPTSKGGPLALPDWAWQRPELRLALKTRDIGALLRSVQQYTGASQSRIAVAVGVLQGRVSEIVRGSRTVTTLELFERIADGLEMPDDARMLLGLAPRHPAGLDHLSASGRAEILAVYPSQSSARAEIQQRANEATAVEILAVRGLGIIGMNDSLLRSRIRQRTTTVRVLLLDPDGEAARRRADEIGETYGSFAAGIRLSIERLRDLATEGADIEVHVYNILPTWRLIGLDATLFLSAFGESHEGHTSPMYKLTGSPHGALHRGFHRFTDELRRTARRVV
;
A
#
# COMPACT_ATOMS: atom_id res chain seq x y z
N MET A 1 8.68 -21.42 -36.41
CA MET A 1 9.23 -20.21 -37.04
C MET A 1 9.03 -19.05 -36.07
N TYR A 2 10.04 -18.70 -35.28
CA TYR A 2 9.98 -17.52 -34.41
C TYR A 2 10.45 -16.30 -35.21
N HIS A 3 9.56 -15.32 -35.36
CA HIS A 3 9.81 -14.09 -36.09
C HIS A 3 10.88 -13.27 -35.34
N ARG A 4 12.04 -13.09 -35.97
CA ARG A 4 13.17 -12.31 -35.45
C ARG A 4 12.91 -10.86 -35.84
N GLU A 5 12.22 -10.11 -35.00
CA GLU A 5 12.16 -8.65 -35.16
C GLU A 5 13.56 -8.08 -34.95
N MET A 6 14.16 -7.61 -36.04
CA MET A 6 15.41 -6.86 -36.02
C MET A 6 15.12 -5.44 -35.52
N ILE A 7 15.65 -5.12 -34.34
CA ILE A 7 15.65 -3.77 -33.78
C ILE A 7 16.56 -2.88 -34.65
N ALA A 8 16.03 -1.77 -35.15
CA ALA A 8 16.77 -0.80 -35.95
C ALA A 8 17.89 -0.12 -35.13
N PRO A 9 19.06 0.20 -35.73
CA PRO A 9 20.19 0.75 -35.00
C PRO A 9 19.92 2.20 -34.58
N THR A 10 19.79 2.44 -33.26
CA THR A 10 19.72 3.80 -32.70
C THR A 10 21.10 4.46 -32.68
N SER A 11 21.15 5.70 -33.17
CA SER A 11 22.36 6.50 -33.38
C SER A 11 23.10 6.89 -32.10
N LYS A 12 24.38 7.22 -32.30
CA LYS A 12 25.48 7.47 -31.37
C LYS A 12 25.15 8.39 -30.18
N GLY A 13 25.39 7.87 -28.97
CA GLY A 13 25.67 8.67 -27.76
C GLY A 13 24.82 8.34 -26.54
N GLY A 14 23.62 7.77 -26.74
CA GLY A 14 22.70 7.46 -25.63
C GLY A 14 22.99 6.12 -24.94
N PRO A 15 22.35 5.87 -23.78
CA PRO A 15 22.41 4.60 -23.05
C PRO A 15 21.98 3.41 -23.92
N LEU A 16 22.49 2.22 -23.61
CA LEU A 16 22.22 1.00 -24.36
C LEU A 16 21.19 0.14 -23.64
N ALA A 17 19.91 0.41 -23.88
CA ALA A 17 18.80 -0.30 -23.26
C ALA A 17 18.54 -1.66 -23.93
N LEU A 18 18.39 -2.70 -23.11
CA LEU A 18 17.84 -3.99 -23.55
C LEU A 18 16.32 -3.96 -23.46
N PRO A 19 15.59 -4.66 -24.34
CA PRO A 19 14.16 -4.89 -24.16
C PRO A 19 13.85 -5.63 -22.86
N ASP A 20 12.71 -5.34 -22.22
CA ASP A 20 12.33 -5.91 -20.93
C ASP A 20 12.35 -7.45 -20.90
N TRP A 21 11.88 -8.09 -21.98
CA TRP A 21 11.87 -9.55 -22.06
C TRP A 21 13.27 -10.16 -22.02
N ALA A 22 14.32 -9.43 -22.40
CA ALA A 22 15.68 -9.93 -22.39
C ALA A 22 16.20 -10.05 -20.95
N TRP A 23 15.89 -9.10 -20.07
CA TRP A 23 16.23 -9.14 -18.64
C TRP A 23 15.59 -10.31 -17.88
N GLN A 24 14.49 -10.86 -18.41
CA GLN A 24 13.79 -11.99 -17.81
C GLN A 24 14.31 -13.37 -18.26
N ARG A 25 15.24 -13.41 -19.22
CA ARG A 25 15.81 -14.67 -19.72
C ARG A 25 16.59 -15.42 -18.63
N PRO A 26 16.37 -16.74 -18.43
CA PRO A 26 17.03 -17.51 -17.36
C PRO A 26 18.55 -17.41 -17.37
N GLU A 27 19.17 -17.44 -18.56
CA GLU A 27 20.62 -17.33 -18.74
C GLU A 27 21.16 -15.98 -18.31
N LEU A 28 20.42 -14.89 -18.58
CA LEU A 28 20.83 -13.54 -18.18
C LEU A 28 20.63 -13.33 -16.68
N ARG A 29 19.54 -13.84 -16.11
CA ARG A 29 19.32 -13.82 -14.65
C ARG A 29 20.40 -14.61 -13.90
N LEU A 30 20.85 -15.74 -14.43
CA LEU A 30 21.96 -16.51 -13.86
C LEU A 30 23.28 -15.74 -13.93
N ALA A 31 23.58 -15.10 -15.07
CA ALA A 31 24.78 -14.27 -15.23
C ALA A 31 24.80 -13.12 -14.20
N LEU A 32 23.66 -12.45 -13.97
CA LEU A 32 23.56 -11.39 -12.97
C LEU A 32 23.80 -11.92 -11.54
N LYS A 33 23.14 -13.03 -11.16
CA LYS A 33 23.31 -13.67 -9.84
C LYS A 33 24.75 -14.11 -9.55
N THR A 34 25.44 -14.59 -10.59
CA THR A 34 26.83 -15.06 -10.49
C THR A 34 27.86 -13.95 -10.76
N ARG A 35 27.38 -12.72 -11.05
CA ARG A 35 28.20 -11.57 -11.44
C ARG A 35 29.10 -11.83 -12.66
N ASP A 36 28.67 -12.70 -13.57
CA ASP A 36 29.34 -12.92 -14.85
C ASP A 36 29.04 -11.76 -15.82
N ILE A 37 29.84 -10.70 -15.72
CA ILE A 37 29.73 -9.53 -16.60
C ILE A 37 30.09 -9.90 -18.05
N GLY A 38 30.94 -10.90 -18.27
CA GLY A 38 31.24 -11.38 -19.62
C GLY A 38 29.97 -11.91 -20.30
N ALA A 39 29.20 -12.74 -19.61
CA ALA A 39 27.92 -13.26 -20.09
C ALA A 39 26.85 -12.17 -20.26
N LEU A 40 26.78 -11.20 -19.34
CA LEU A 40 25.92 -10.02 -19.48
C LEU A 40 26.23 -9.26 -20.77
N LEU A 41 27.50 -8.91 -21.01
CA LEU A 41 27.89 -8.13 -22.19
C LEU A 41 27.71 -8.92 -23.49
N ARG A 42 27.94 -10.24 -23.51
CA ARG A 42 27.60 -11.09 -24.66
C ARG A 42 26.11 -11.07 -24.96
N SER A 43 25.26 -11.14 -23.93
CA SER A 43 23.80 -11.05 -24.07
C SER A 43 23.38 -9.68 -24.61
N VAL A 44 23.99 -8.60 -24.13
CA VAL A 44 23.78 -7.25 -24.66
C VAL A 44 24.08 -7.20 -26.15
N GLN A 45 25.24 -7.72 -26.59
CA GLN A 45 25.59 -7.77 -28.01
C GLN A 45 24.60 -8.59 -28.83
N GLN A 46 24.20 -9.76 -28.32
CA GLN A 46 23.26 -10.67 -28.97
C GLN A 46 21.88 -10.04 -29.18
N TYR A 47 21.36 -9.33 -28.17
CA TYR A 47 19.99 -8.82 -28.17
C TYR A 47 19.85 -7.40 -28.76
N THR A 48 20.92 -6.61 -28.77
CA THR A 48 20.90 -5.23 -29.30
C THR A 48 21.68 -5.05 -30.60
N GLY A 49 22.54 -6.00 -30.97
CA GLY A 49 23.48 -5.86 -32.09
C GLY A 49 24.61 -4.86 -31.84
N ALA A 50 24.75 -4.33 -30.61
CA ALA A 50 25.77 -3.34 -30.29
C ALA A 50 27.19 -3.89 -30.42
N SER A 51 28.08 -3.07 -30.99
CA SER A 51 29.51 -3.35 -31.00
C SER A 51 30.13 -3.15 -29.62
N GLN A 52 31.27 -3.79 -29.35
CA GLN A 52 32.01 -3.55 -28.11
C GLN A 52 32.42 -2.08 -27.95
N SER A 53 32.69 -1.37 -29.05
CA SER A 53 32.95 0.08 -29.00
C SER A 53 31.72 0.86 -28.54
N ARG A 54 30.51 0.47 -28.96
CA ARG A 54 29.26 1.11 -28.50
C ARG A 54 29.00 0.84 -27.03
N ILE A 55 29.22 -0.40 -26.57
CA ILE A 55 29.12 -0.80 -25.16
C ILE A 55 30.13 0.00 -24.32
N ALA A 56 31.37 0.10 -24.79
CA ALA A 56 32.44 0.82 -24.11
C ALA A 56 32.07 2.28 -23.84
N VAL A 57 31.50 2.96 -24.85
CA VAL A 57 30.95 4.31 -24.71
C VAL A 57 29.82 4.34 -23.68
N ALA A 58 28.86 3.41 -23.75
CA ALA A 58 27.71 3.39 -22.86
C ALA A 58 28.09 3.23 -21.37
N VAL A 59 29.04 2.36 -21.06
CA VAL A 59 29.50 2.10 -19.67
C VAL A 59 30.73 2.94 -19.26
N GLY A 60 31.20 3.80 -20.17
CA GLY A 60 32.31 4.76 -19.98
C GLY A 60 33.72 4.15 -19.90
N VAL A 61 33.95 2.93 -20.38
CA VAL A 61 35.27 2.26 -20.32
C VAL A 61 35.95 2.22 -21.69
N LEU A 62 37.22 1.82 -21.73
CA LEU A 62 37.92 1.56 -23.00
C LEU A 62 37.38 0.29 -23.67
N GLN A 63 37.29 0.31 -25.01
CA GLN A 63 36.82 -0.86 -25.76
C GLN A 63 37.70 -2.10 -25.56
N GLY A 64 39.02 -1.94 -25.41
CA GLY A 64 39.91 -3.05 -25.06
C GLY A 64 39.51 -3.74 -23.74
N ARG A 65 39.08 -2.97 -22.74
CA ARG A 65 38.59 -3.49 -21.46
C ARG A 65 37.29 -4.27 -21.62
N VAL A 66 36.36 -3.81 -22.46
CA VAL A 66 35.14 -4.56 -22.81
C VAL A 66 35.52 -5.89 -23.45
N SER A 67 36.48 -5.89 -24.37
CA SER A 67 36.95 -7.12 -25.02
C SER A 67 37.55 -8.12 -24.05
N GLU A 68 38.39 -7.67 -23.11
CA GLU A 68 38.98 -8.53 -22.07
C GLU A 68 37.91 -9.17 -21.18
N ILE A 69 36.90 -8.39 -20.78
CA ILE A 69 35.78 -8.87 -19.95
C ILE A 69 34.95 -9.91 -20.72
N VAL A 70 34.60 -9.63 -21.98
CA VAL A 70 33.81 -10.55 -22.82
C VAL A 70 34.55 -11.88 -23.05
N ARG A 71 35.88 -11.86 -23.16
CA ARG A 71 36.72 -13.06 -23.29
C ARG A 71 36.99 -13.78 -21.97
N GLY A 72 36.63 -13.18 -20.84
CA GLY A 72 36.89 -13.71 -19.50
C GLY A 72 38.34 -13.56 -19.03
N SER A 73 39.20 -12.85 -19.77
CA SER A 73 40.58 -12.59 -19.34
C SER A 73 40.67 -11.48 -18.27
N ARG A 74 39.56 -10.79 -18.00
CA ARG A 74 39.45 -9.77 -16.95
C ARG A 74 38.12 -9.83 -16.23
N THR A 75 38.18 -9.93 -14.91
CA THR A 75 37.01 -9.92 -14.03
C THR A 75 36.70 -8.51 -13.53
N VAL A 76 35.42 -8.16 -13.45
CA VAL A 76 34.96 -6.93 -12.79
C VAL A 76 34.85 -7.20 -11.29
N THR A 77 35.57 -6.42 -10.48
CA THR A 77 35.63 -6.62 -9.03
C THR A 77 35.21 -5.38 -8.23
N THR A 78 35.25 -4.19 -8.82
CA THR A 78 34.95 -2.94 -8.12
C THR A 78 33.48 -2.58 -8.23
N LEU A 79 32.89 -2.15 -7.11
CA LEU A 79 31.49 -1.70 -7.05
C LEU A 79 31.21 -0.57 -8.04
N GLU A 80 32.11 0.42 -8.12
CA GLU A 80 32.02 1.54 -9.06
C GLU A 80 31.85 1.08 -10.52
N LEU A 81 32.55 0.02 -10.92
CA LEU A 81 32.42 -0.49 -12.29
C LEU A 81 31.11 -1.26 -12.49
N PHE A 82 30.62 -1.98 -11.48
CA PHE A 82 29.28 -2.58 -11.54
C PHE A 82 28.20 -1.51 -11.69
N GLU A 83 28.26 -0.42 -10.92
CA GLU A 83 27.31 0.69 -11.00
C GLU A 83 27.35 1.35 -12.37
N ARG A 84 28.53 1.66 -12.89
CA ARG A 84 28.68 2.26 -14.23
C ARG A 84 28.18 1.36 -15.36
N ILE A 85 28.39 0.05 -15.25
CA ILE A 85 27.84 -0.91 -16.22
C ILE A 85 26.32 -0.93 -16.12
N ALA A 86 25.77 -1.01 -14.91
CA ALA A 86 24.33 -1.01 -14.70
C ALA A 86 23.67 0.29 -15.18
N ASP A 87 24.32 1.43 -14.99
CA ASP A 87 23.84 2.74 -15.45
C ASP A 87 23.93 2.88 -16.97
N GLY A 88 25.06 2.49 -17.58
CA GLY A 88 25.25 2.56 -19.03
C GLY A 88 24.31 1.66 -19.83
N LEU A 89 23.81 0.59 -19.19
CA LEU A 89 22.85 -0.36 -19.78
C LEU A 89 21.38 -0.08 -19.41
N GLU A 90 21.11 1.03 -18.70
CA GLU A 90 19.78 1.35 -18.14
C GLU A 90 19.14 0.15 -17.42
N MET A 91 19.93 -0.51 -16.59
CA MET A 91 19.52 -1.75 -15.95
C MET A 91 18.29 -1.54 -15.06
N PRO A 92 17.21 -2.33 -15.23
CA PRO A 92 16.03 -2.26 -14.38
C PRO A 92 16.37 -2.71 -12.96
N ASP A 93 15.57 -2.25 -11.99
CA ASP A 93 15.87 -2.44 -10.57
C ASP A 93 15.94 -3.92 -10.16
N ASP A 94 15.14 -4.81 -10.76
CA ASP A 94 15.22 -6.25 -10.48
C ASP A 94 16.56 -6.85 -10.93
N ALA A 95 17.07 -6.44 -12.09
CA ALA A 95 18.38 -6.84 -12.58
C ALA A 95 19.53 -6.23 -11.75
N ARG A 96 19.41 -4.96 -11.32
CA ARG A 96 20.37 -4.32 -10.39
C ARG A 96 20.45 -5.09 -9.07
N MET A 97 19.31 -5.45 -8.50
CA MET A 97 19.25 -6.23 -7.27
C MET A 97 19.83 -7.63 -7.43
N LEU A 98 19.58 -8.32 -8.55
CA LEU A 98 20.21 -9.62 -8.83
C LEU A 98 21.75 -9.53 -8.91
N LEU A 99 22.26 -8.43 -9.44
CA LEU A 99 23.70 -8.15 -9.49
C LEU A 99 24.27 -7.76 -8.11
N GLY A 100 23.40 -7.51 -7.13
CA GLY A 100 23.73 -7.07 -5.77
C GLY A 100 23.99 -5.57 -5.67
N LEU A 101 23.37 -4.76 -6.52
CA LEU A 101 23.37 -3.30 -6.47
C LEU A 101 22.07 -2.78 -5.85
N ALA A 102 22.12 -1.56 -5.32
CA ALA A 102 20.93 -0.85 -4.91
C ALA A 102 20.04 -0.50 -6.13
N PRO A 103 18.70 -0.54 -5.98
CA PRO A 103 17.79 -0.04 -7.00
C PRO A 103 17.97 1.48 -7.17
N ARG A 104 17.80 1.97 -8.40
CA ARG A 104 17.79 3.42 -8.71
C ARG A 104 16.48 4.06 -8.28
N HIS A 105 15.39 3.30 -8.35
CA HIS A 105 14.07 3.73 -7.91
C HIS A 105 13.62 2.78 -6.80
N PRO A 106 14.12 2.93 -5.56
CA PRO A 106 13.77 2.05 -4.42
C PRO A 106 12.27 2.00 -4.14
N ALA A 107 11.56 2.94 -4.73
CA ALA A 107 10.14 2.99 -4.73
C ALA A 107 9.46 2.07 -5.75
N GLY A 108 9.97 1.64 -6.95
CA GLY A 108 9.39 1.02 -8.22
C GLY A 108 8.45 -0.26 -8.17
N LEU A 109 7.22 -0.32 -8.75
CA LEU A 109 6.29 -1.49 -8.89
C LEU A 109 5.19 -1.34 -9.96
N ASP A 110 5.64 -1.12 -11.17
CA ASP A 110 5.16 -1.87 -12.31
C ASP A 110 6.13 -1.73 -13.48
N HIS A 111 7.06 -0.76 -13.56
CA HIS A 111 6.95 0.66 -14.00
C HIS A 111 6.43 1.78 -13.08
N LEU A 112 5.63 1.52 -12.04
CA LEU A 112 5.22 2.49 -11.03
C LEU A 112 5.39 1.95 -9.62
N SER A 113 6.40 2.41 -8.93
CA SER A 113 6.59 2.25 -7.49
C SER A 113 5.70 1.36 -6.58
N ALA A 114 6.27 0.41 -5.79
CA ALA A 114 5.77 -0.01 -4.47
C ALA A 114 5.29 1.21 -3.68
N SER A 115 5.97 2.35 -3.81
CA SER A 115 5.51 3.65 -3.28
C SER A 115 4.30 4.24 -4.02
N GLY A 116 4.14 4.02 -5.32
CA GLY A 116 2.94 4.33 -6.11
C GLY A 116 1.77 3.37 -5.82
N ARG A 117 2.03 2.22 -5.21
CA ARG A 117 1.03 1.28 -4.65
C ARG A 117 0.98 1.31 -3.11
N ALA A 118 1.82 2.11 -2.47
CA ALA A 118 1.95 2.14 -1.02
C ALA A 118 0.77 2.91 -0.47
N GLU A 119 -0.31 2.19 -0.24
CA GLU A 119 -1.45 2.74 0.46
C GLU A 119 -1.19 2.74 1.96
N ILE A 120 -0.49 1.73 2.48
CA ILE A 120 -0.08 1.66 3.89
C ILE A 120 1.07 2.63 4.15
N LEU A 121 0.75 3.77 4.76
CA LEU A 121 1.71 4.81 5.12
C LEU A 121 2.34 4.59 6.50
N ALA A 122 1.62 3.94 7.40
CA ALA A 122 2.10 3.65 8.75
C ALA A 122 1.36 2.44 9.33
N VAL A 123 2.04 1.73 10.22
CA VAL A 123 1.47 0.67 11.05
C VAL A 123 1.67 1.04 12.51
N TYR A 124 0.59 1.11 13.26
CA TYR A 124 0.61 1.37 14.69
C TYR A 124 0.29 0.06 15.42
N PRO A 125 0.92 -0.21 16.56
CA PRO A 125 0.61 -1.41 17.35
C PRO A 125 -0.84 -1.47 17.84
N SER A 126 -1.50 -0.32 18.00
CA SER A 126 -2.88 -0.21 18.48
C SER A 126 -3.49 1.16 18.14
N GLN A 127 -4.79 1.35 18.42
CA GLN A 127 -5.41 2.67 18.31
C GLN A 127 -4.77 3.71 19.23
N SER A 128 -4.39 3.34 20.46
CA SER A 128 -3.84 4.31 21.41
C SER A 128 -2.54 4.91 20.90
N SER A 129 -1.71 4.12 20.22
CA SER A 129 -0.50 4.56 19.54
C SER A 129 -0.77 5.49 18.34
N ALA A 130 -1.92 5.32 17.65
CA ALA A 130 -2.36 6.18 16.55
C ALA A 130 -3.13 7.44 17.00
N ARG A 131 -3.49 7.55 18.30
CA ARG A 131 -4.44 8.54 18.83
C ARG A 131 -4.10 9.97 18.45
N ALA A 132 -2.85 10.39 18.67
CA ALA A 132 -2.45 11.77 18.45
C ALA A 132 -2.64 12.19 16.97
N GLU A 133 -2.26 11.33 16.04
CA GLU A 133 -2.41 11.61 14.60
C GLU A 133 -3.87 11.59 14.16
N ILE A 134 -4.66 10.62 14.63
CA ILE A 134 -6.11 10.57 14.34
C ILE A 134 -6.78 11.86 14.81
N GLN A 135 -6.45 12.33 16.01
CA GLN A 135 -7.02 13.56 16.57
C GLN A 135 -6.56 14.81 15.83
N GLN A 136 -5.30 14.89 15.43
CA GLN A 136 -4.78 16.00 14.64
C GLN A 136 -5.54 16.12 13.31
N ARG A 137 -5.68 15.00 12.58
CA ARG A 137 -6.38 14.97 11.29
C ARG A 137 -7.87 15.27 11.45
N ALA A 138 -8.50 14.76 12.50
CA ALA A 138 -9.92 14.99 12.76
C ALA A 138 -10.26 16.47 13.01
N ASN A 139 -9.30 17.31 13.39
CA ASN A 139 -9.52 18.76 13.53
C ASN A 139 -9.71 19.48 12.18
N GLU A 140 -9.16 18.91 11.11
CA GLU A 140 -9.15 19.51 9.77
C GLU A 140 -10.12 18.79 8.83
N ALA A 141 -10.69 17.66 9.26
CA ALA A 141 -11.49 16.78 8.43
C ALA A 141 -12.85 17.38 8.09
N THR A 142 -13.20 17.32 6.80
CA THR A 142 -14.53 17.73 6.31
C THR A 142 -15.53 16.58 6.30
N ALA A 143 -15.04 15.35 6.19
CA ALA A 143 -15.83 14.13 6.25
C ALA A 143 -15.19 13.11 7.19
N VAL A 144 -16.01 12.53 8.06
CA VAL A 144 -15.62 11.45 8.98
C VAL A 144 -16.48 10.22 8.72
N GLU A 145 -15.84 9.08 8.52
CA GLU A 145 -16.50 7.78 8.42
C GLU A 145 -16.04 6.86 9.55
N ILE A 146 -16.97 6.18 10.20
CA ILE A 146 -16.68 5.27 11.31
C ILE A 146 -17.37 3.94 11.02
N LEU A 147 -16.59 2.86 10.92
CA LEU A 147 -17.09 1.49 10.98
C LEU A 147 -16.62 0.86 12.30
N ALA A 148 -17.58 0.52 13.16
CA ALA A 148 -17.30 -0.06 14.46
C ALA A 148 -18.39 -1.06 14.87
N VAL A 149 -18.13 -1.79 15.97
CA VAL A 149 -19.17 -2.60 16.62
C VAL A 149 -20.04 -1.70 17.49
N ARG A 150 -19.47 -1.14 18.56
CA ARG A 150 -20.17 -0.21 19.48
C ARG A 150 -19.93 1.25 19.15
N GLY A 151 -18.68 1.65 18.90
CA GLY A 151 -18.34 3.05 18.63
C GLY A 151 -18.21 3.97 19.86
N LEU A 152 -18.49 3.47 21.08
CA LEU A 152 -18.36 4.23 22.34
C LEU A 152 -17.02 4.97 22.46
N GLY A 153 -15.88 4.28 22.39
CA GLY A 153 -14.56 4.93 22.51
C GLY A 153 -14.16 5.82 21.33
N ILE A 154 -14.87 5.76 20.21
CA ILE A 154 -14.55 6.56 19.01
C ILE A 154 -15.30 7.89 19.02
N ILE A 155 -16.61 7.85 19.29
CA ILE A 155 -17.48 9.04 19.19
C ILE A 155 -18.62 9.09 20.24
N GLY A 156 -18.99 7.96 20.85
CA GLY A 156 -20.17 7.87 21.72
C GLY A 156 -20.02 8.49 23.12
N MET A 157 -18.82 8.55 23.69
CA MET A 157 -18.53 9.06 25.04
C MET A 157 -17.90 10.46 25.01
N ASN A 158 -18.02 11.21 26.11
CA ASN A 158 -17.51 12.60 26.19
C ASN A 158 -15.99 12.71 25.94
N ASP A 159 -15.23 11.73 26.38
CA ASP A 159 -13.77 11.61 26.24
C ASP A 159 -13.34 10.76 25.03
N SER A 160 -14.29 10.39 24.17
CA SER A 160 -14.02 9.61 22.97
C SER A 160 -13.00 10.27 22.05
N LEU A 161 -12.36 9.43 21.24
CA LEU A 161 -11.30 9.80 20.32
C LEU A 161 -11.63 11.05 19.48
N LEU A 162 -12.84 11.11 18.92
CA LEU A 162 -13.24 12.11 17.93
C LEU A 162 -14.30 13.12 18.42
N ARG A 163 -15.01 12.84 19.52
CA ARG A 163 -16.22 13.59 19.90
C ARG A 163 -15.99 15.09 20.08
N SER A 164 -14.86 15.47 20.69
CA SER A 164 -14.52 16.89 20.91
C SER A 164 -14.02 17.60 19.64
N ARG A 165 -13.67 16.86 18.57
CA ARG A 165 -13.11 17.42 17.32
C ARG A 165 -14.17 17.63 16.25
N ILE A 166 -15.25 16.85 16.31
CA ILE A 166 -16.36 16.83 15.35
C ILE A 166 -17.42 17.92 15.62
N ARG A 167 -17.30 18.71 16.70
CA ARG A 167 -18.33 19.68 17.15
C ARG A 167 -18.60 20.86 16.20
N GLN A 168 -17.97 20.91 15.03
CA GLN A 168 -18.12 21.99 14.06
C GLN A 168 -19.11 21.61 12.97
N ARG A 169 -20.05 22.51 12.65
CA ARG A 169 -21.13 22.32 11.63
C ARG A 169 -20.64 22.09 10.20
N THR A 170 -19.33 22.05 9.97
CA THR A 170 -18.71 21.87 8.66
C THR A 170 -18.29 20.43 8.38
N THR A 171 -18.36 19.54 9.37
CA THR A 171 -17.92 18.15 9.23
C THR A 171 -19.12 17.21 9.14
N THR A 172 -19.25 16.51 8.01
CA THR A 172 -20.26 15.44 7.86
C THR A 172 -19.73 14.15 8.47
N VAL A 173 -20.53 13.50 9.32
CA VAL A 173 -20.15 12.28 10.03
C VAL A 173 -21.05 11.13 9.68
N ARG A 174 -20.47 10.02 9.24
CA ARG A 174 -21.18 8.77 8.94
C ARG A 174 -20.70 7.67 9.86
N VAL A 175 -21.64 7.00 10.52
CA VAL A 175 -21.33 5.94 11.49
C VAL A 175 -22.08 4.67 11.12
N LEU A 176 -21.33 3.58 10.98
CA LEU A 176 -21.82 2.21 10.82
C LEU A 176 -21.53 1.44 12.10
N LEU A 177 -22.59 1.05 12.80
CA LEU A 177 -22.54 0.23 14.02
C LEU A 177 -23.14 -1.15 13.77
N LEU A 178 -22.75 -2.14 14.57
CA LEU A 178 -23.35 -3.47 14.46
C LEU A 178 -24.81 -3.41 14.90
N ASP A 179 -25.73 -4.10 14.20
CA ASP A 179 -27.14 -4.15 14.60
C ASP A 179 -27.28 -4.86 15.96
N PRO A 180 -27.72 -4.15 17.02
CA PRO A 180 -27.80 -4.72 18.37
C PRO A 180 -28.84 -5.83 18.50
N ASP A 181 -29.75 -5.97 17.52
CA ASP A 181 -30.80 -6.98 17.51
C ASP A 181 -30.47 -8.15 16.56
N GLY A 182 -29.34 -8.06 15.84
CA GLY A 182 -28.94 -9.00 14.81
C GLY A 182 -28.18 -10.23 15.32
N GLU A 183 -28.19 -11.29 14.51
CA GLU A 183 -27.45 -12.53 14.79
C GLU A 183 -25.93 -12.30 14.87
N ALA A 184 -25.41 -11.38 14.06
CA ALA A 184 -24.00 -11.00 14.10
C ALA A 184 -23.57 -10.41 15.46
N ALA A 185 -24.47 -9.70 16.16
CA ALA A 185 -24.19 -9.19 17.50
C ALA A 185 -24.16 -10.29 18.57
N ARG A 186 -25.03 -11.30 18.48
CA ARG A 186 -24.99 -12.48 19.36
C ARG A 186 -23.66 -13.23 19.20
N ARG A 187 -23.34 -13.59 17.96
CA ARG A 187 -22.09 -14.27 17.64
C ARG A 187 -20.87 -13.49 18.11
N ARG A 188 -20.85 -12.18 17.91
CA ARG A 188 -19.73 -11.36 18.34
C ARG A 188 -19.61 -11.24 19.87
N ALA A 189 -20.73 -11.21 20.58
CA ALA A 189 -20.74 -11.23 22.04
C ALA A 189 -20.14 -12.55 22.57
N ASP A 190 -20.53 -13.67 21.96
CA ASP A 190 -20.01 -15.00 22.30
C ASP A 190 -18.49 -15.11 22.03
N GLU A 191 -18.01 -14.60 20.89
CA GLU A 191 -16.58 -14.59 20.53
C GLU A 191 -15.70 -13.93 21.61
N ILE A 192 -16.18 -12.86 22.22
CA ILE A 192 -15.42 -12.10 23.24
C ILE A 192 -15.79 -12.47 24.68
N GLY A 193 -16.65 -13.48 24.88
CA GLY A 193 -17.09 -13.93 26.20
C GLY A 193 -17.96 -12.93 26.98
N GLU A 194 -18.67 -12.03 26.29
CA GLU A 194 -19.59 -11.07 26.91
C GLU A 194 -21.05 -11.53 26.78
N THR A 195 -21.86 -11.29 27.81
CA THR A 195 -23.31 -11.56 27.70
C THR A 195 -23.93 -10.68 26.60
N TYR A 196 -24.76 -11.30 25.75
CA TYR A 196 -25.44 -10.59 24.66
C TYR A 196 -26.20 -9.34 25.12
N GLY A 197 -26.87 -9.40 26.28
CA GLY A 197 -27.63 -8.27 26.84
C GLY A 197 -26.75 -7.05 27.12
N SER A 198 -25.62 -7.24 27.81
CA SER A 198 -24.62 -6.19 28.02
C SER A 198 -24.04 -5.68 26.69
N PHE A 199 -23.75 -6.59 25.79
CA PHE A 199 -23.13 -6.28 24.51
C PHE A 199 -23.99 -5.38 23.65
N ALA A 200 -25.26 -5.77 23.46
CA ALA A 200 -26.25 -5.02 22.71
C ALA A 200 -26.57 -3.68 23.38
N ALA A 201 -26.60 -3.61 24.72
CA ALA A 201 -26.81 -2.36 25.45
C ALA A 201 -25.72 -1.33 25.16
N GLY A 202 -24.45 -1.74 25.02
CA GLY A 202 -23.35 -0.84 24.66
C GLY A 202 -23.47 -0.24 23.25
N ILE A 203 -24.00 -1.00 22.29
CA ILE A 203 -24.29 -0.49 20.94
C ILE A 203 -25.46 0.50 21.00
N ARG A 204 -26.58 0.13 21.66
CA ARG A 204 -27.75 1.01 21.81
C ARG A 204 -27.40 2.33 22.48
N LEU A 205 -26.58 2.30 23.54
CA LEU A 205 -26.07 3.49 24.20
C LEU A 205 -25.32 4.40 23.21
N SER A 206 -24.51 3.83 22.32
CA SER A 206 -23.80 4.62 21.31
C SER A 206 -24.76 5.28 20.33
N ILE A 207 -25.80 4.57 19.89
CA ILE A 207 -26.84 5.11 19.00
C ILE A 207 -27.54 6.30 19.67
N GLU A 208 -27.97 6.17 20.93
CA GLU A 208 -28.60 7.28 21.66
C GLU A 208 -27.66 8.49 21.77
N ARG A 209 -26.39 8.26 22.10
CA ARG A 209 -25.39 9.35 22.20
C ARG A 209 -25.09 10.05 20.89
N LEU A 210 -25.28 9.38 19.75
CA LEU A 210 -25.14 9.98 18.43
C LEU A 210 -26.42 10.71 18.01
N ARG A 211 -27.60 10.22 18.44
CA ARG A 211 -28.87 10.94 18.28
C ARG A 211 -28.89 12.25 19.08
N ASP A 212 -28.35 12.24 20.30
CA ASP A 212 -28.13 13.45 21.10
C ASP A 212 -27.30 14.47 20.31
N LEU A 213 -26.16 14.05 19.74
CA LEU A 213 -25.29 14.92 18.94
C LEU A 213 -25.99 15.47 17.68
N ALA A 214 -26.81 14.65 17.00
CA ALA A 214 -27.61 15.11 15.87
C ALA A 214 -28.60 16.20 16.29
N THR A 215 -29.24 16.01 17.44
CA THR A 215 -30.20 16.98 18.02
C THR A 215 -29.52 18.28 18.43
N GLU A 216 -28.26 18.21 18.90
CA GLU A 216 -27.40 19.36 19.16
C GLU A 216 -26.94 20.08 17.88
N GLY A 217 -27.27 19.55 16.70
CA GLY A 217 -27.04 20.17 15.40
C GLY A 217 -25.76 19.73 14.68
N ALA A 218 -25.17 18.60 15.05
CA ALA A 218 -24.11 17.96 14.28
C ALA A 218 -24.69 17.30 13.00
N ASP A 219 -23.98 17.42 11.88
CA ASP A 219 -24.31 16.72 10.64
C ASP A 219 -23.85 15.25 10.75
N ILE A 220 -24.70 14.41 11.32
CA ILE A 220 -24.41 13.00 11.59
C ILE A 220 -25.48 12.07 11.04
N GLU A 221 -25.03 10.98 10.44
CA GLU A 221 -25.84 9.91 9.89
C GLU A 221 -25.38 8.58 10.51
N VAL A 222 -26.32 7.81 11.06
CA VAL A 222 -25.99 6.53 11.72
C VAL A 222 -26.79 5.39 11.10
N HIS A 223 -26.08 4.33 10.77
CA HIS A 223 -26.63 3.10 10.21
C HIS A 223 -26.20 1.90 11.05
N VAL A 224 -27.01 0.84 11.01
CA VAL A 224 -26.70 -0.45 11.61
C VAL A 224 -26.59 -1.55 10.55
N TYR A 225 -25.48 -2.30 10.59
CA TYR A 225 -25.21 -3.42 9.68
C TYR A 225 -25.34 -4.78 10.38
N ASN A 226 -25.65 -5.83 9.63
CA ASN A 226 -25.90 -7.17 10.19
C ASN A 226 -24.98 -8.27 9.60
N ILE A 227 -23.76 -7.90 9.23
CA ILE A 227 -22.70 -8.85 8.90
C ILE A 227 -21.75 -9.00 10.09
N LEU A 228 -21.16 -10.19 10.26
CA LEU A 228 -20.16 -10.41 11.31
C LEU A 228 -18.98 -9.43 11.10
N PRO A 229 -18.61 -8.65 12.11
CA PRO A 229 -17.62 -7.59 11.95
C PRO A 229 -16.22 -8.18 11.81
N THR A 230 -15.60 -7.97 10.64
CA THR A 230 -14.17 -8.29 10.42
C THR A 230 -13.31 -7.04 10.48
N TRP A 231 -13.84 -5.90 10.03
CA TRP A 231 -13.08 -4.66 9.89
C TRP A 231 -13.58 -3.58 10.83
N ARG A 232 -12.63 -2.77 11.27
CA ARG A 232 -12.84 -1.53 12.01
C ARG A 232 -12.15 -0.41 11.24
N LEU A 233 -12.85 0.69 11.01
CA LEU A 233 -12.32 1.78 10.18
C LEU A 233 -12.67 3.13 10.79
N ILE A 234 -11.70 4.05 10.74
CA ILE A 234 -11.90 5.48 10.94
C ILE A 234 -11.39 6.19 9.69
N GLY A 235 -12.30 6.71 8.87
CA GLY A 235 -12.02 7.52 7.71
C GLY A 235 -12.04 9.01 8.06
N LEU A 236 -11.03 9.74 7.62
CA LEU A 236 -10.89 11.20 7.74
C LEU A 236 -10.51 11.71 6.34
N ASP A 237 -11.53 12.19 5.61
CA ASP A 237 -11.45 12.50 4.18
C ASP A 237 -10.83 11.35 3.35
N ALA A 238 -9.63 11.55 2.78
CA ALA A 238 -8.91 10.56 1.97
C ALA A 238 -7.94 9.67 2.78
N THR A 239 -7.95 9.76 4.10
CA THR A 239 -7.12 8.92 4.98
C THR A 239 -8.00 7.91 5.72
N LEU A 240 -7.60 6.64 5.72
CA LEU A 240 -8.26 5.60 6.50
C LEU A 240 -7.33 5.10 7.59
N PHE A 241 -7.86 4.87 8.78
CA PHE A 241 -7.21 4.10 9.84
C PHE A 241 -7.99 2.80 9.98
N LEU A 242 -7.39 1.71 9.53
CA LEU A 242 -8.00 0.40 9.43
C LEU A 242 -7.41 -0.53 10.49
N SER A 243 -8.25 -1.27 11.20
CA SER A 243 -7.85 -2.43 11.99
C SER A 243 -8.86 -3.56 11.80
N ALA A 244 -8.54 -4.75 12.29
CA ALA A 244 -9.42 -5.92 12.18
C ALA A 244 -9.92 -6.35 13.56
N PHE A 245 -11.10 -6.98 13.60
CA PHE A 245 -11.56 -7.74 14.76
C PHE A 245 -11.04 -9.18 14.62
N GLY A 246 -10.51 -9.75 15.71
CA GLY A 246 -10.14 -11.17 15.77
C GLY A 246 -11.10 -11.95 16.65
N GLU A 247 -11.06 -13.28 16.57
CA GLU A 247 -11.90 -14.18 17.38
C GLU A 247 -11.75 -13.91 18.88
N SER A 248 -10.54 -13.60 19.34
CA SER A 248 -10.22 -13.39 20.78
C SER A 248 -9.80 -11.96 21.14
N HIS A 249 -9.78 -11.03 20.19
CA HIS A 249 -9.26 -9.67 20.41
C HIS A 249 -10.23 -8.60 19.90
N GLU A 250 -10.37 -7.53 20.67
CA GLU A 250 -11.12 -6.34 20.27
C GLU A 250 -10.34 -5.50 19.27
N GLY A 251 -11.00 -4.95 18.25
CA GLY A 251 -10.31 -4.28 17.14
C GLY A 251 -9.55 -3.00 17.50
N HIS A 252 -9.60 -2.51 18.75
CA HIS A 252 -8.80 -1.36 19.21
C HIS A 252 -7.40 -1.75 19.74
N THR A 253 -7.20 -3.02 20.10
CA THR A 253 -5.90 -3.58 20.49
C THR A 253 -5.14 -4.19 19.32
N SER A 254 -5.82 -4.44 18.19
CA SER A 254 -5.20 -4.93 16.97
C SER A 254 -4.31 -3.87 16.30
N PRO A 255 -3.30 -4.30 15.52
CA PRO A 255 -2.52 -3.40 14.69
C PRO A 255 -3.43 -2.54 13.81
N MET A 256 -3.09 -1.26 13.73
CA MET A 256 -3.84 -0.27 12.96
C MET A 256 -2.99 0.22 11.80
N TYR A 257 -3.56 0.17 10.60
CA TYR A 257 -2.91 0.53 9.34
C TYR A 257 -3.47 1.86 8.88
N LYS A 258 -2.59 2.84 8.70
CA LYS A 258 -2.96 4.10 8.05
C LYS A 258 -2.86 3.92 6.55
N LEU A 259 -3.99 4.07 5.87
CA LEU A 259 -4.10 4.02 4.43
C LEU A 259 -4.35 5.42 3.85
N THR A 260 -3.78 5.71 2.69
CA THR A 260 -4.17 6.86 1.86
C THR A 260 -4.54 6.41 0.46
N GLY A 261 -5.36 7.21 -0.22
CA GLY A 261 -5.60 7.03 -1.65
C GLY A 261 -4.31 7.10 -2.46
N SER A 262 -4.16 6.17 -3.38
CA SER A 262 -3.18 6.22 -4.46
C SER A 262 -3.91 6.08 -5.82
N PRO A 263 -3.47 6.75 -6.89
CA PRO A 263 -3.99 6.53 -8.25
C PRO A 263 -4.02 5.06 -8.66
N HIS A 264 -3.08 4.25 -8.17
CA HIS A 264 -2.92 2.84 -8.55
C HIS A 264 -3.16 1.86 -7.38
N GLY A 265 -3.49 2.38 -6.19
CA GLY A 265 -3.77 1.59 -5.00
C GLY A 265 -5.16 0.95 -4.97
N ALA A 266 -5.26 -0.30 -4.56
CA ALA A 266 -6.52 -1.06 -4.51
C ALA A 266 -7.14 -1.14 -3.11
N LEU A 267 -6.35 -1.06 -2.04
CA LEU A 267 -6.80 -1.20 -0.66
C LEU A 267 -7.70 -0.04 -0.25
N HIS A 268 -7.26 1.20 -0.41
CA HIS A 268 -8.03 2.39 -0.06
C HIS A 268 -9.35 2.41 -0.84
N ARG A 269 -9.29 2.24 -2.16
CA ARG A 269 -10.50 2.17 -3.00
C ARG A 269 -11.42 1.00 -2.63
N GLY A 270 -10.83 -0.16 -2.33
CA GLY A 270 -11.55 -1.36 -1.92
C GLY A 270 -12.30 -1.16 -0.60
N PHE A 271 -11.66 -0.54 0.39
CA PHE A 271 -12.29 -0.24 1.67
C PHE A 271 -13.38 0.83 1.57
N HIS A 272 -13.19 1.88 0.77
CA HIS A 272 -14.27 2.83 0.47
C HIS A 272 -15.45 2.14 -0.22
N ARG A 273 -15.20 1.31 -1.23
CA ARG A 273 -16.27 0.53 -1.88
C ARG A 273 -16.98 -0.39 -0.89
N PHE A 274 -16.23 -1.03 0.02
CA PHE A 274 -16.78 -1.89 1.04
C PHE A 274 -17.67 -1.13 2.03
N THR A 275 -17.21 0.01 2.56
CA THR A 275 -18.00 0.83 3.51
C THR A 275 -19.22 1.44 2.84
N ASP A 276 -19.10 1.90 1.58
CA ASP A 276 -20.24 2.41 0.80
C ASP A 276 -21.31 1.33 0.55
N GLU A 277 -20.91 0.13 0.14
CA GLU A 277 -21.82 -1.00 -0.07
C GLU A 277 -22.48 -1.44 1.24
N LEU A 278 -21.69 -1.50 2.33
CA LEU A 278 -22.20 -1.85 3.65
C LEU A 278 -23.22 -0.82 4.13
N ARG A 279 -22.96 0.48 3.96
CA ARG A 279 -23.91 1.54 4.28
C ARG A 279 -25.18 1.46 3.45
N ARG A 280 -25.06 1.20 2.14
CA ARG A 280 -26.21 1.09 1.23
C ARG A 280 -27.19 -0.01 1.65
N THR A 281 -26.68 -1.10 2.21
CA THR A 281 -27.47 -2.26 2.66
C THR A 281 -27.84 -2.19 4.15
N ALA A 282 -27.22 -1.29 4.91
CA ALA A 282 -27.48 -1.09 6.33
C ALA A 282 -28.77 -0.28 6.57
N ARG A 283 -29.35 -0.47 7.75
CA ARG A 283 -30.56 0.24 8.17
C ARG A 283 -30.20 1.55 8.87
N ARG A 284 -30.75 2.67 8.41
CA ARG A 284 -30.56 3.98 9.06
C ARG A 284 -31.30 4.07 10.39
N VAL A 285 -30.69 4.66 11.41
CA VAL A 285 -31.22 4.81 12.79
C VAL A 285 -31.10 6.22 13.38
N VAL A 286 -30.30 7.09 12.75
CA VAL A 286 -30.20 8.55 12.97
C VAL A 286 -30.01 9.21 11.61
#